data_AF-A0A392RU45-F1
#
_entry.id   AF-A0A392RU45-F1
#
_cell.length_a   1.000
_cell.length_b   1.000
_cell.length_c   1.000
_cell.angle_alpha   90.00
_cell.angle_beta   90.00
_cell.angle_gamma   90.00
#
_symmetry.space_group_name_H-M   'P 1'
#
loop_
_entity.id
_entity.type
_entity.pdbx_description
1 polymer ?
#
loop_
_entity_poly.entity_id
_entity_poly.type
_entity_poly.pdbx_seq_one_letter_code
_entity_poly.pdbx_strand_id
1 'polypeptide(L)'
;TRNDEKASQPKGVQCHECEGYDHIRTECATYLKKQKKSLVVSWSDEDDSEEEVDSETAKHVRALTCICMADEESHDEEVSYDELAASYKETMHQK
;
A
#
# COMPACT_ATOMS: atom_id res chain seq x y z
N THR A 1 43.27 -4.84 -24.35
CA THR A 1 42.67 -3.49 -24.20
C THR A 1 41.54 -3.57 -23.21
N ARG A 2 41.62 -2.73 -22.18
CA ARG A 2 40.54 -2.43 -21.23
C ARG A 2 39.29 -2.01 -22.02
N ASN A 3 38.17 -2.69 -21.81
CA ASN A 3 36.85 -2.10 -22.00
C ASN A 3 35.98 -2.53 -20.81
N ASP A 4 36.06 -1.70 -19.77
CA ASP A 4 35.02 -1.52 -18.75
C ASP A 4 33.81 -0.91 -19.47
N GLU A 5 33.08 -1.74 -20.20
CA GLU A 5 31.82 -1.34 -20.82
C GLU A 5 30.70 -1.95 -19.99
N LYS A 6 30.56 -1.44 -18.75
CA LYS A 6 29.30 -1.56 -18.02
C LYS A 6 28.25 -0.70 -18.72
N ALA A 7 27.87 -1.10 -19.93
CA ALA A 7 26.60 -0.73 -20.50
C ALA A 7 25.58 -1.15 -19.44
N SER A 8 25.03 -0.18 -18.73
CA SER A 8 23.92 -0.40 -17.82
C SER A 8 22.74 -0.78 -18.67
N GLN A 9 22.70 -2.05 -19.09
CA GLN A 9 21.47 -2.71 -19.51
C GLN A 9 20.40 -2.29 -18.51
N PRO A 10 19.19 -1.91 -18.94
CA PRO A 10 18.11 -1.68 -18.00
C PRO A 10 17.89 -2.99 -17.27
N LYS A 11 18.46 -3.12 -16.07
CA LYS A 11 18.17 -4.27 -15.22
C LYS A 11 16.70 -4.12 -14.89
N GLY A 12 15.92 -5.16 -15.11
CA GLY A 12 14.51 -5.19 -14.71
C GLY A 12 14.37 -4.87 -13.22
N VAL A 13 13.14 -4.74 -12.75
CA VAL A 13 12.89 -4.52 -11.31
C VAL A 13 13.57 -5.63 -10.51
N GLN A 14 14.39 -5.26 -9.52
CA GLN A 14 15.05 -6.19 -8.61
C GLN A 14 14.26 -6.29 -7.31
N CYS A 15 13.94 -7.50 -6.89
CA CYS A 15 13.31 -7.78 -5.62
C CYS A 15 14.37 -7.80 -4.50
N HIS A 16 14.25 -6.91 -3.51
CA HIS A 16 15.19 -6.84 -2.39
C HIS A 16 15.11 -8.03 -1.41
N GLU A 17 14.01 -8.81 -1.42
CA GLU A 17 13.85 -9.94 -0.49
C GLU A 17 14.58 -11.20 -0.94
N CYS A 18 14.82 -11.35 -2.25
CA CYS A 18 15.50 -12.52 -2.82
C CYS A 18 16.62 -12.18 -3.79
N GLU A 19 16.87 -10.89 -4.03
CA GLU A 19 17.83 -10.33 -5.00
C GLU A 19 17.59 -10.74 -6.46
N GLY A 20 16.48 -11.43 -6.76
CA GLY A 20 16.05 -11.80 -8.11
C GLY A 20 15.44 -10.63 -8.89
N TYR A 21 15.33 -10.77 -10.21
CA TYR A 21 14.77 -9.75 -11.10
C TYR A 21 13.36 -10.13 -11.57
N ASP A 22 12.69 -9.22 -12.29
CA ASP A 22 11.39 -9.38 -12.96
C ASP A 22 10.12 -9.41 -12.08
N HIS A 23 10.24 -9.27 -10.76
CA HIS A 23 9.08 -9.23 -9.87
C HIS A 23 9.26 -8.22 -8.74
N ILE A 24 8.14 -7.70 -8.24
CA ILE A 24 8.11 -6.81 -7.07
C ILE A 24 7.97 -7.61 -5.77
N ARG A 25 8.21 -6.94 -4.63
CA ARG A 25 8.20 -7.56 -3.29
C ARG A 25 6.92 -8.36 -3.00
N THR A 26 5.76 -7.85 -3.41
CA THR A 26 4.43 -8.47 -3.17
C THR A 26 4.24 -9.78 -3.94
N GLU A 27 4.95 -9.97 -5.04
CA GLU A 27 4.94 -11.18 -5.86
C GLU A 27 6.01 -12.19 -5.42
N CYS A 28 6.97 -11.76 -4.58
CA CYS A 28 8.08 -12.59 -4.15
C CYS A 28 7.60 -13.73 -3.24
N ALA A 29 7.79 -14.98 -3.67
CA ALA A 29 7.42 -16.15 -2.88
C ALA A 29 8.12 -16.18 -1.49
N THR A 30 9.36 -15.68 -1.39
CA THR A 30 10.10 -15.59 -0.11
C THR A 30 9.41 -14.62 0.84
N TYR A 31 9.02 -13.45 0.34
CA TYR A 31 8.29 -12.46 1.12
C TYR A 31 6.92 -12.98 1.58
N LEU A 32 6.15 -13.59 0.66
CA LEU A 32 4.83 -14.15 0.95
C LEU A 32 4.90 -15.26 2.01
N LYS A 33 5.93 -16.11 1.98
CA LYS A 33 6.17 -17.12 3.02
C LYS A 33 6.46 -16.49 4.38
N LYS A 34 7.12 -15.32 4.42
CA LYS A 34 7.42 -14.59 5.66
C LYS A 34 6.18 -13.88 6.24
N GLN A 35 5.36 -13.25 5.39
CA GLN A 35 4.11 -12.58 5.79
C GLN A 35 3.11 -13.53 6.47
N LYS A 36 3.01 -14.78 6.00
CA LYS A 36 2.13 -15.81 6.60
C LYS A 36 2.41 -16.08 8.08
N LYS A 37 3.57 -15.68 8.59
CA LYS A 37 4.01 -15.89 9.98
C LYS A 37 3.67 -14.71 10.90
N SER A 38 3.39 -13.52 10.35
CA SER A 38 3.23 -12.27 11.12
C SER A 38 1.79 -11.72 11.13
N LEU A 39 0.81 -12.52 10.70
CA LEU A 39 -0.62 -12.15 10.74
C LEU A 39 -1.37 -12.76 11.92
N VAL A 40 -0.69 -13.43 12.85
CA VAL A 40 -1.29 -13.83 14.14
C VAL A 40 -1.33 -12.61 15.04
N VAL A 41 -2.27 -11.71 14.78
CA VAL A 41 -2.73 -10.74 15.76
C VAL A 41 -3.67 -11.50 16.70
N SER A 42 -3.11 -12.13 17.74
CA SER A 42 -3.93 -12.66 18.84
C SER A 42 -4.56 -11.48 19.58
N TRP A 43 -5.85 -11.27 19.36
CA TRP A 43 -6.69 -10.55 20.32
C TRP A 43 -6.87 -11.49 21.51
N SER A 44 -6.19 -11.22 22.62
CA SER A 44 -6.43 -11.93 23.89
C SER A 44 -7.73 -11.41 24.49
N ASP A 45 -8.82 -12.14 24.27
CA ASP A 45 -9.99 -12.07 25.13
C ASP A 45 -9.91 -13.30 26.04
N GLU A 46 -9.71 -13.05 27.33
CA GLU A 46 -9.62 -14.05 28.37
C GLU A 46 -11.03 -14.55 28.69
N ASP A 47 -11.33 -15.79 28.30
CA ASP A 47 -12.36 -16.59 28.96
C ASP A 47 -11.93 -18.06 28.91
N ASP A 48 -11.37 -18.51 30.02
CA ASP A 48 -11.07 -19.91 30.33
C ASP A 48 -12.39 -20.61 30.67
N SER A 49 -12.93 -21.37 29.72
CA SER A 49 -13.95 -22.36 30.04
C SER A 49 -13.68 -23.66 29.29
N GLU A 50 -13.00 -24.57 29.97
CA GLU A 50 -12.96 -25.99 29.64
C GLU A 50 -14.33 -26.62 29.93
N GLU A 51 -15.00 -27.17 28.91
CA GLU A 51 -15.69 -28.48 28.95
C GLU A 51 -16.64 -28.70 27.75
N GLU A 52 -16.29 -29.73 26.98
CA GLU A 52 -17.12 -30.69 26.27
C GLU A 52 -18.66 -30.48 26.32
N VAL A 53 -19.29 -30.29 25.16
CA VAL A 53 -20.30 -31.22 24.60
C VAL A 53 -21.12 -30.53 23.51
N ASP A 54 -21.12 -31.18 22.34
CA ASP A 54 -22.17 -31.26 21.33
C ASP A 54 -23.43 -30.42 21.59
N SER A 55 -23.60 -29.35 20.81
CA SER A 55 -24.92 -28.83 20.42
C SER A 55 -24.78 -27.79 19.31
N GLU A 56 -25.20 -28.19 18.13
CA GLU A 56 -25.67 -27.38 17.02
C GLU A 56 -26.20 -25.99 17.46
N THR A 57 -25.38 -24.95 17.44
CA THR A 57 -25.87 -23.57 17.57
C THR A 57 -25.04 -22.56 16.79
N ALA A 58 -25.76 -21.83 15.95
CA ALA A 58 -25.45 -20.52 15.38
C ALA A 58 -24.22 -20.43 14.47
N LYS A 59 -24.50 -20.58 13.17
CA LYS A 59 -23.74 -19.99 12.06
C LYS A 59 -23.53 -18.50 12.36
N HIS A 60 -22.36 -18.13 12.87
CA HIS A 60 -22.02 -16.74 13.15
C HIS A 60 -21.80 -16.00 11.83
N VAL A 61 -22.81 -15.23 11.39
CA VAL A 61 -22.68 -14.34 10.24
C VAL A 61 -22.18 -12.99 10.74
N ARG A 62 -20.88 -12.73 10.58
CA ARG A 62 -20.30 -11.40 10.82
C ARG A 62 -20.41 -10.58 9.54
N ALA A 63 -21.46 -9.77 9.45
CA ALA A 63 -21.58 -8.79 8.37
C ALA A 63 -20.63 -7.61 8.64
N LEU A 64 -19.73 -7.33 7.69
CA LEU A 64 -18.83 -6.18 7.74
C LEU A 64 -19.50 -5.02 6.99
N THR A 65 -20.10 -4.09 7.72
CA THR A 65 -20.60 -2.84 7.12
C THR A 65 -19.41 -1.93 6.85
N CYS A 66 -19.17 -1.62 5.57
CA CYS A 66 -18.16 -0.64 5.16
C CYS A 66 -18.69 0.76 5.44
N ILE A 67 -17.97 1.55 6.25
CA ILE A 67 -18.21 2.99 6.32
C ILE A 67 -17.33 3.62 5.24
N CYS A 68 -17.94 3.90 4.08
CA CYS A 68 -17.33 4.73 3.05
C CYS A 68 -17.47 6.19 3.48
N MET A 69 -16.43 6.77 4.07
CA MET A 69 -16.28 8.22 4.04
C MET A 69 -15.75 8.56 2.66
N ALA A 70 -16.66 8.80 1.71
CA ALA A 70 -16.32 9.53 0.51
C ALA A 70 -16.17 10.99 0.93
N ASP A 71 -15.01 11.32 1.48
CA ASP A 71 -14.61 12.72 1.64
C ASP A 71 -14.09 13.17 0.28
N GLU A 72 -14.92 14.02 -0.32
CA GLU A 72 -14.67 14.98 -1.40
C GLU A 72 -13.48 14.70 -2.31
N GLU A 73 -13.78 14.49 -3.60
CA GLU A 73 -12.89 14.71 -4.75
C GLU A 73 -11.96 15.92 -4.46
N SER A 74 -10.78 15.65 -3.92
CA SER A 74 -9.76 16.67 -3.74
C SER A 74 -9.23 16.91 -5.13
N HIS A 75 -9.91 17.83 -5.80
CA HIS A 75 -9.54 18.31 -7.11
C HIS A 75 -8.22 19.07 -6.95
N ASP A 76 -7.13 18.33 -7.04
CA ASP A 76 -5.79 18.85 -7.19
C ASP A 76 -5.66 19.37 -8.64
N GLU A 77 -6.37 20.46 -8.92
CA GLU A 77 -6.11 21.24 -10.11
C GLU A 77 -4.79 21.98 -9.88
N GLU A 78 -3.72 21.34 -10.32
CA GLU A 78 -2.35 21.88 -10.36
C GLU A 78 -2.37 23.23 -11.09
N VAL A 79 -2.47 24.34 -10.35
CA VAL A 79 -2.35 25.69 -10.92
C VAL A 79 -0.95 25.86 -11.51
N SER A 80 -0.88 26.14 -12.82
CA SER A 80 0.41 26.27 -13.48
C SER A 80 1.13 27.54 -13.01
N TYR A 81 2.46 27.48 -12.97
CA TYR A 81 3.30 28.63 -12.61
C TYR A 81 2.98 29.88 -13.45
N ASP A 82 2.58 29.68 -14.71
CA ASP A 82 2.24 30.77 -15.62
C ASP A 82 0.95 31.50 -15.22
N GLU A 83 -0.05 30.78 -14.71
CA GLU A 83 -1.31 31.37 -14.24
C GLU A 83 -1.09 32.22 -12.98
N LEU A 84 -0.29 31.71 -12.04
CA LEU A 84 0.12 32.44 -10.83
C LEU A 84 0.90 33.71 -11.18
N ALA A 85 1.84 33.60 -12.13
CA ALA A 85 2.64 34.74 -12.57
C ALA A 85 1.79 35.82 -13.27
N ALA A 86 0.72 35.43 -13.98
CA ALA A 86 -0.21 36.38 -14.60
C ALA A 86 -0.99 37.18 -13.55
N SER A 87 -1.54 36.52 -12.53
CA SER A 87 -2.29 37.17 -11.44
C SER A 87 -1.43 38.20 -10.67
N TYR A 88 -0.18 37.87 -10.38
CA TYR A 88 0.74 38.79 -9.71
C TYR A 88 1.02 40.04 -10.56
N LYS A 89 1.15 39.89 -11.88
CA LYS A 89 1.34 41.03 -12.79
C LYS A 89 0.09 41.91 -12.83
N GLU A 90 -1.10 41.33 -12.96
CA GLU A 90 -2.35 42.11 -13.00
C GLU A 90 -2.56 42.95 -11.74
N THR A 91 -2.27 42.38 -10.57
CA THR A 91 -2.42 43.08 -9.29
C THR A 91 -1.38 44.18 -9.09
N MET A 92 -0.18 44.04 -9.67
CA MET A 92 0.85 45.07 -9.66
C MET A 92 0.59 46.23 -10.63
N HIS A 93 -0.28 46.04 -11.62
CA HIS A 93 -0.66 47.07 -12.58
C HIS A 93 -1.82 47.97 -12.08
N GLN A 94 -2.42 47.64 -10.94
CA GLN A 94 -3.53 48.39 -10.31
C GLN A 94 -3.09 49.42 -9.25
N LYS A 95 -1.79 49.73 -9.17
CA LYS A 95 -1.25 50.77 -8.28
C LYS A 95 -0.64 51.92 -9.07
#